data_AF-A0A661NBE8-F1
#
_entry.id   AF-A0A661NBE8-F1
#
_cell.length_a   1.000
_cell.length_b   1.000
_cell.length_c   1.000
_cell.angle_alpha   90.00
_cell.angle_beta   90.00
_cell.angle_gamma   90.00
#
_symmetry.space_group_name_H-M   'P 1'
#
loop_
_entity.id
_entity.type
_entity.pdbx_description
1 polymer ?
#
loop_
_entity_poly.entity_id
_entity_poly.type
_entity_poly.pdbx_seq_one_letter_code
_entity_poly.pdbx_strand_id
1 'polypeptide(L)'
;MGPVRHVLFAALAVGGSLGYAVAQEGGDSTVDVIKIEPMGPATEKQPLSPAAQAKAAEAAVANASAGCSAQSQALQSAKRDKDIIRATCLDDKLRQCNANLQNIKRREAALNEAISEGDTGRTNHEFTVIGVLSQKFKMLAQAANQCVGQDLFDTGDTEVREEVDLFAPDENPAVITGVPDWPVPYIPPPVSGVS
;
A
#
# COMPACT_ATOMS: atom_id res chain seq x y z
N MET A 1 67.04 -44.13 -36.21
CA MET A 1 65.66 -44.16 -36.76
C MET A 1 65.12 -42.74 -36.75
N GLY A 2 64.73 -42.23 -37.92
CA GLY A 2 63.67 -41.22 -38.07
C GLY A 2 62.67 -41.76 -39.10
N PRO A 3 61.80 -40.94 -39.73
CA PRO A 3 61.53 -39.52 -39.47
C PRO A 3 60.00 -39.19 -39.46
N VAL A 4 59.64 -37.89 -39.32
CA VAL A 4 58.41 -37.28 -39.93
C VAL A 4 57.06 -37.75 -39.28
N ARG A 5 55.89 -37.06 -39.28
CA ARG A 5 55.32 -35.86 -39.94
C ARG A 5 54.18 -35.22 -39.08
N HIS A 6 53.52 -34.20 -39.64
CA HIS A 6 52.11 -33.76 -39.47
C HIS A 6 51.71 -32.73 -38.39
N VAL A 7 51.48 -31.50 -38.89
CA VAL A 7 50.53 -30.51 -38.37
C VAL A 7 49.10 -30.93 -38.77
N LEU A 8 48.12 -30.73 -37.89
CA LEU A 8 46.71 -30.57 -38.28
C LEU A 8 46.07 -29.42 -37.47
N PHE A 9 45.42 -28.49 -38.16
CA PHE A 9 44.61 -27.43 -37.56
C PHE A 9 43.19 -27.93 -37.28
N ALA A 10 42.60 -27.54 -36.14
CA ALA A 10 41.14 -27.59 -35.94
C ALA A 10 40.65 -26.50 -34.96
N ALA A 11 39.99 -25.49 -35.53
CA ALA A 11 38.96 -24.58 -35.02
C ALA A 11 38.89 -24.15 -33.53
N LEU A 12 38.72 -22.83 -33.33
CA LEU A 12 38.18 -22.24 -32.11
C LEU A 12 36.70 -22.64 -31.89
N ALA A 13 36.32 -22.80 -30.63
CA ALA A 13 35.01 -22.36 -30.12
C ALA A 13 35.16 -21.85 -28.68
N VAL A 14 34.43 -20.78 -28.34
CA VAL A 14 34.65 -19.96 -27.13
C VAL A 14 33.77 -20.37 -25.96
N GLY A 15 34.39 -20.49 -24.77
CA GLY A 15 33.83 -19.99 -23.50
C GLY A 15 32.79 -20.84 -22.75
N GLY A 16 32.71 -20.62 -21.42
CA GLY A 16 31.55 -21.01 -20.60
C GLY A 16 31.76 -22.18 -19.63
N SER A 17 32.79 -22.12 -18.77
CA SER A 17 32.94 -23.09 -17.69
C SER A 17 32.04 -22.79 -16.48
N LEU A 18 31.24 -23.78 -16.07
CA LEU A 18 30.65 -23.96 -14.72
C LEU A 18 29.50 -23.01 -14.30
N GLY A 19 28.29 -23.35 -14.72
CA GLY A 19 27.06 -23.17 -13.94
C GLY A 19 26.38 -24.53 -13.80
N TYR A 20 26.17 -25.00 -12.56
CA TYR A 20 25.70 -26.38 -12.30
C TYR A 20 24.21 -26.52 -12.63
N ALA A 21 23.87 -27.49 -13.48
CA ALA A 21 22.48 -27.83 -13.75
C ALA A 21 21.91 -28.70 -12.62
N VAL A 22 20.83 -28.24 -11.98
CA VAL A 22 19.93 -29.13 -11.24
C VAL A 22 18.82 -29.52 -12.20
N ALA A 23 18.81 -30.80 -12.60
CA ALA A 23 17.68 -31.37 -13.32
C ALA A 23 16.53 -31.64 -12.33
N GLN A 24 15.33 -31.12 -12.62
CA GLN A 24 14.10 -31.65 -12.07
C GLN A 24 13.31 -32.26 -13.22
N GLU A 25 13.21 -33.59 -13.23
CA GLU A 25 12.35 -34.35 -14.14
C GLU A 25 10.87 -34.23 -13.71
N GLY A 26 9.97 -34.41 -14.68
CA GLY A 26 8.65 -34.98 -14.43
C GLY A 26 7.57 -34.03 -13.94
N GLY A 27 6.95 -33.29 -14.86
CA GLY A 27 5.73 -32.52 -14.60
C GLY A 27 5.11 -32.01 -15.88
N ASP A 28 4.36 -32.88 -16.58
CA ASP A 28 3.61 -32.50 -17.79
C ASP A 28 2.53 -31.48 -17.43
N SER A 29 2.75 -30.23 -17.86
CA SER A 29 1.80 -29.12 -17.77
C SER A 29 2.23 -28.09 -18.79
N THR A 30 1.66 -28.19 -19.99
CA THR A 30 1.85 -27.23 -21.09
C THR A 30 1.15 -25.90 -20.79
N VAL A 31 1.63 -25.20 -19.78
CA VAL A 31 1.40 -23.75 -19.66
C VAL A 31 2.17 -23.10 -20.79
N ASP A 32 1.45 -22.64 -21.81
CA ASP A 32 2.04 -21.90 -22.92
C ASP A 32 2.64 -20.60 -22.36
N VAL A 33 3.98 -20.56 -22.29
CA VAL A 33 4.69 -19.42 -21.70
C VAL A 33 4.56 -18.27 -22.68
N ILE A 34 3.59 -17.40 -22.40
CA ILE A 34 3.39 -16.15 -23.13
C ILE A 34 4.73 -15.43 -23.19
N LYS A 35 5.33 -15.44 -24.38
CA LYS A 35 6.60 -14.80 -24.64
C LYS A 35 6.36 -13.30 -24.64
N ILE A 36 6.49 -12.69 -23.47
CA ILE A 36 6.40 -11.24 -23.30
C ILE A 36 7.50 -10.63 -24.15
N GLU A 37 7.11 -10.07 -25.29
CA GLU A 37 8.02 -9.29 -26.13
C GLU A 37 8.56 -8.13 -25.28
N PRO A 38 9.88 -7.83 -25.36
CA PRO A 38 10.46 -6.79 -24.55
C PRO A 38 9.74 -5.47 -24.84
N MET A 39 9.13 -4.91 -23.80
CA MET A 39 8.56 -3.57 -23.85
C MET A 39 9.63 -2.63 -24.42
N GLY A 40 9.22 -1.78 -25.37
CA GLY A 40 10.13 -0.99 -26.21
C GLY A 40 11.15 -0.16 -25.43
N PRO A 41 12.17 0.41 -26.11
CA PRO A 41 13.33 1.02 -25.46
C PRO A 41 12.89 1.92 -24.31
N ALA A 42 13.30 1.56 -23.10
CA ALA A 42 12.99 2.34 -21.92
C ALA A 42 13.45 3.77 -22.20
N THR A 43 12.51 4.72 -22.21
CA THR A 43 12.85 6.14 -22.29
C THR A 43 13.56 6.49 -20.99
N GLU A 44 14.86 6.27 -20.98
CA GLU A 44 15.77 6.55 -19.89
C GLU A 44 15.76 8.06 -19.70
N LYS A 45 14.86 8.51 -18.80
CA LYS A 45 14.73 9.91 -18.43
C LYS A 45 16.08 10.36 -17.90
N GLN A 46 16.81 11.08 -18.76
CA GLN A 46 18.17 11.48 -18.49
C GLN A 46 18.22 12.15 -17.10
N PRO A 47 19.06 11.65 -16.17
CA PRO A 47 19.02 12.07 -14.78
C PRO A 47 19.28 13.57 -14.69
N LEU A 48 18.62 14.22 -13.73
CA LEU A 48 18.82 15.63 -13.44
C LEU A 48 20.31 15.92 -13.21
N SER A 49 20.79 17.09 -13.64
CA SER A 49 22.17 17.49 -13.38
C SER A 49 22.45 17.53 -11.86
N PRO A 50 23.70 17.29 -11.40
CA PRO A 50 24.03 17.28 -9.97
C PRO A 50 23.54 18.53 -9.22
N ALA A 51 23.71 19.72 -9.80
CA ALA A 51 23.20 20.98 -9.23
C ALA A 51 21.66 21.04 -9.13
N ALA A 52 20.94 20.44 -10.08
CA ALA A 52 19.49 20.33 -10.02
C ALA A 52 19.02 19.28 -8.98
N GLN A 53 19.78 18.19 -8.80
CA GLN A 53 19.52 17.20 -7.75
C GLN A 53 19.72 17.80 -6.35
N ALA A 54 20.83 18.51 -6.12
CA ALA A 54 21.08 19.21 -4.85
C ALA A 54 19.97 20.22 -4.51
N LYS A 55 19.61 21.10 -5.45
CA LYS A 55 18.51 22.07 -5.25
C LYS A 55 17.16 21.39 -4.98
N ALA A 56 16.89 20.26 -5.61
CA ALA A 56 15.67 19.48 -5.37
C ALA A 56 15.69 18.78 -4.00
N ALA A 57 16.86 18.35 -3.52
CA ALA A 57 17.04 17.81 -2.17
C ALA A 57 16.82 18.87 -1.08
N GLU A 58 17.41 20.07 -1.23
CA GLU A 58 17.18 21.22 -0.34
C GLU A 58 15.68 21.54 -0.25
N ALA A 59 14.99 21.60 -1.39
CA ALA A 59 13.55 21.82 -1.44
C ALA A 59 12.76 20.68 -0.75
N ALA A 60 13.19 19.42 -0.88
CA ALA A 60 12.56 18.29 -0.20
C ALA A 60 12.72 18.37 1.33
N VAL A 61 13.91 18.76 1.82
CA VAL A 61 14.19 18.96 3.24
C VAL A 61 13.42 20.15 3.80
N ALA A 62 13.33 21.27 3.06
CA ALA A 62 12.53 22.43 3.44
C ALA A 62 11.04 22.08 3.56
N ASN A 63 10.48 21.36 2.57
CA ASN A 63 9.09 20.89 2.60
C ASN A 63 8.83 19.92 3.76
N ALA A 64 9.74 18.98 4.02
CA ALA A 64 9.64 18.07 5.17
C ALA A 64 9.66 18.82 6.51
N SER A 65 10.55 19.80 6.65
CA SER A 65 10.66 20.66 7.84
C SER A 65 9.39 21.47 8.07
N ALA A 66 8.82 22.07 7.01
CA ALA A 66 7.55 22.77 7.08
C ALA A 66 6.39 21.85 7.51
N GLY A 67 6.33 20.64 6.96
CA GLY A 67 5.34 19.62 7.33
C GLY A 67 5.39 19.24 8.81
N CYS A 68 6.57 18.96 9.36
CA CYS A 68 6.70 18.64 10.80
C CYS A 68 6.41 19.86 11.69
N SER A 69 6.73 21.09 11.25
CA SER A 69 6.36 22.31 11.96
C SER A 69 4.83 22.49 12.04
N ALA A 70 4.11 22.27 10.93
CA ALA A 70 2.65 22.33 10.91
C ALA A 70 2.01 21.28 11.84
N GLN A 71 2.54 20.05 11.86
CA GLN A 71 2.07 19.02 12.81
C GLN A 71 2.32 19.40 14.27
N SER A 72 3.46 20.04 14.59
CA SER A 72 3.74 20.58 15.93
C SER A 72 2.74 21.66 16.35
N GLN A 73 2.37 22.56 15.45
CA GLN A 73 1.37 23.59 15.71
C GLN A 73 -0.03 23.00 15.91
N ALA A 74 -0.43 22.00 15.11
CA ALA A 74 -1.68 21.28 15.27
C ALA A 74 -1.75 20.54 16.62
N LEU A 75 -0.65 19.88 17.02
CA LEU A 75 -0.52 19.23 18.33
C LEU A 75 -0.66 20.21 19.49
N GLN A 76 -0.09 21.41 19.37
CA GLN A 76 -0.24 22.47 20.36
C GLN A 76 -1.67 22.97 20.45
N SER A 77 -2.44 23.01 19.34
CA SER A 77 -3.87 23.31 19.41
C SER A 77 -4.62 22.23 20.16
N ALA A 78 -4.52 20.96 19.73
CA ALA A 78 -5.22 19.85 20.38
C ALA A 78 -4.93 19.78 21.90
N LYS A 79 -3.70 20.09 22.33
CA LYS A 79 -3.33 20.20 23.76
C LYS A 79 -3.99 21.39 24.48
N ARG A 80 -4.18 22.55 23.84
CA ARG A 80 -4.96 23.68 24.40
C ARG A 80 -6.45 23.38 24.45
N ASP A 81 -6.96 22.75 23.40
CA ASP A 81 -8.36 22.40 23.19
C ASP A 81 -8.78 21.19 24.07
N LYS A 82 -7.82 20.58 24.79
CA LYS A 82 -7.95 19.39 25.66
C LYS A 82 -8.46 18.13 24.93
N ASP A 83 -8.31 18.09 23.61
CA ASP A 83 -8.61 16.94 22.79
C ASP A 83 -7.46 15.90 22.93
N ILE A 84 -7.62 15.00 23.90
CA ILE A 84 -6.63 13.97 24.23
C ILE A 84 -6.43 12.98 23.07
N ILE A 85 -7.47 12.70 22.28
CA ILE A 85 -7.43 11.73 21.19
C ILE A 85 -6.60 12.30 20.04
N ARG A 86 -6.95 13.48 19.55
CA ARG A 86 -6.20 14.21 18.51
C ARG A 86 -4.79 14.54 18.96
N ALA A 87 -4.59 14.97 20.21
CA ALA A 87 -3.26 15.25 20.74
C ALA A 87 -2.38 14.00 20.76
N THR A 88 -2.89 12.85 21.19
CA THR A 88 -2.15 11.58 21.18
C THR A 88 -1.79 11.14 19.75
N CYS A 89 -2.75 11.21 18.82
CA CYS A 89 -2.53 10.85 17.43
C CYS A 89 -1.48 11.77 16.76
N LEU A 90 -1.58 13.09 16.95
CA LEU A 90 -0.62 14.05 16.41
C LEU A 90 0.76 13.94 17.05
N ASP A 91 0.89 13.55 18.32
CA ASP A 91 2.19 13.30 18.98
C ASP A 91 2.92 12.11 18.34
N ASP A 92 2.22 11.01 18.05
CA ASP A 92 2.77 9.88 17.28
C ASP A 92 3.21 10.32 15.87
N LYS A 93 2.33 10.96 15.09
CA LYS A 93 2.68 11.38 13.72
C LYS A 93 3.83 12.38 13.70
N LEU A 94 3.91 13.30 14.66
CA LEU A 94 5.02 14.24 14.80
C LEU A 94 6.34 13.54 15.14
N ARG A 95 6.34 12.53 16.03
CA ARG A 95 7.54 11.70 16.29
C ARG A 95 8.01 11.00 15.02
N GLN A 96 7.09 10.42 14.26
CA GLN A 96 7.40 9.80 12.98
C GLN A 96 7.93 10.83 11.96
N CYS A 97 7.33 12.02 11.87
CA CYS A 97 7.80 13.11 11.02
C CYS A 97 9.25 13.51 11.36
N ASN A 98 9.54 13.77 12.63
CA ASN A 98 10.87 14.17 13.09
C ASN A 98 11.94 13.09 12.86
N ALA A 99 11.62 11.80 13.07
CA ALA A 99 12.55 10.70 12.80
C ALA A 99 12.89 10.60 11.30
N ASN A 100 11.91 10.80 10.41
CA ASN A 100 12.16 10.84 8.97
C ASN A 100 12.86 12.14 8.55
N LEU A 101 12.65 13.27 9.27
CA LEU A 101 13.31 14.55 8.98
C LEU A 101 14.82 14.47 9.21
N GLN A 102 15.24 13.76 10.25
CA GLN A 102 16.66 13.43 10.44
C GLN A 102 17.18 12.49 9.36
N ASN A 103 16.36 11.58 8.83
CA ASN A 103 16.76 10.68 7.75
C ASN A 103 17.03 11.47 6.45
N ILE A 104 16.07 12.27 5.98
CA ILE A 104 16.20 13.02 4.73
C ILE A 104 17.36 14.04 4.76
N LYS A 105 17.64 14.67 5.92
CA LYS A 105 18.81 15.53 6.11
C LYS A 105 20.15 14.77 5.99
N ARG A 106 20.22 13.52 6.48
CA ARG A 106 21.43 12.69 6.26
C ARG A 106 21.59 12.29 4.79
N ARG A 107 20.48 12.07 4.07
CA ARG A 107 20.50 11.77 2.63
C ARG A 107 20.91 12.97 1.79
N GLU A 108 20.44 14.17 2.12
CA GLU A 108 20.89 15.44 1.54
C GLU A 108 22.41 15.64 1.73
N ALA A 109 22.93 15.41 2.95
CA ALA A 109 24.36 15.48 3.22
C ALA A 109 25.17 14.47 2.38
N ALA A 110 24.74 13.20 2.35
CA ALA A 110 25.40 12.14 1.56
C ALA A 110 25.32 12.38 0.04
N LEU A 111 24.23 12.99 -0.44
CA LEU A 111 24.08 13.43 -1.83
C LEU A 111 25.11 14.53 -2.16
N ASN A 112 25.21 15.56 -1.33
CA ASN A 112 26.13 16.67 -1.56
C ASN A 112 27.60 16.22 -1.49
N GLU A 113 27.92 15.27 -0.60
CA GLU A 113 29.22 14.61 -0.53
C GLU A 113 29.53 13.83 -1.82
N ALA A 114 28.60 12.97 -2.28
CA ALA A 114 28.74 12.22 -3.54
C ALA A 114 28.92 13.13 -4.77
N ILE A 115 28.20 14.25 -4.81
CA ILE A 115 28.35 15.29 -5.86
C ILE A 115 29.76 15.90 -5.82
N SER A 116 30.30 16.16 -4.62
CA SER A 116 31.65 16.73 -4.45
C SER A 116 32.76 15.75 -4.84
N GLU A 117 32.55 14.45 -4.66
CA GLU A 117 33.45 13.37 -5.10
C GLU A 117 33.32 13.04 -6.60
N GLY A 118 32.26 13.50 -7.26
CA GLY A 118 31.94 13.12 -8.64
C GLY A 118 31.36 11.71 -8.80
N ASP A 119 30.95 11.06 -7.71
CA ASP A 119 30.33 9.74 -7.71
C ASP A 119 28.88 9.83 -8.19
N THR A 120 28.69 9.67 -9.49
CA THR A 120 27.37 9.71 -10.14
C THR A 120 26.45 8.57 -9.71
N GLY A 121 27.01 7.42 -9.34
CA GLY A 121 26.25 6.26 -8.85
C GLY A 121 25.63 6.53 -7.49
N ARG A 122 26.45 6.98 -6.52
CA ARG A 122 25.98 7.36 -5.18
C ARG A 122 25.09 8.60 -5.21
N THR A 123 25.40 9.57 -6.07
CA THR A 123 24.55 10.75 -6.32
C THR A 123 23.13 10.34 -6.71
N ASN A 124 22.98 9.53 -7.76
CA ASN A 124 21.66 9.06 -8.22
C ASN A 124 20.95 8.17 -7.19
N HIS A 125 21.69 7.37 -6.42
CA HIS A 125 21.14 6.55 -5.34
C HIS A 125 20.53 7.41 -4.23
N GLU A 126 21.31 8.31 -3.63
CA GLU A 126 20.85 9.16 -2.53
C GLU A 126 19.69 10.07 -2.97
N PHE A 127 19.73 10.59 -4.20
CA PHE A 127 18.60 11.36 -4.77
C PHE A 127 17.31 10.50 -4.91
N THR A 128 17.44 9.24 -5.31
CA THR A 128 16.30 8.30 -5.35
C THR A 128 15.72 8.05 -3.96
N VAL A 129 16.58 7.87 -2.95
CA VAL A 129 16.15 7.69 -1.54
C VAL A 129 15.45 8.95 -1.01
N ILE A 130 15.93 10.15 -1.35
CA ILE A 130 15.26 11.42 -1.02
C ILE A 130 13.87 11.50 -1.68
N GLY A 131 13.71 10.99 -2.90
CA GLY A 131 12.41 10.86 -3.57
C GLY A 131 11.42 9.99 -2.79
N VAL A 132 11.85 8.81 -2.31
CA VAL A 132 11.05 7.91 -1.47
C VAL A 132 10.69 8.55 -0.12
N LEU A 133 11.64 9.23 0.53
CA LEU A 133 11.37 9.96 1.78
C LEU A 133 10.37 11.11 1.56
N SER A 134 10.45 11.81 0.42
CA SER A 134 9.50 12.86 0.05
C SER A 134 8.07 12.32 -0.12
N GLN A 135 7.91 11.13 -0.68
CA GLN A 135 6.61 10.44 -0.73
C GLN A 135 6.13 10.07 0.68
N LYS A 136 7.03 9.60 1.55
CA LYS A 136 6.70 9.28 2.96
C LYS A 136 6.23 10.50 3.75
N PHE A 137 6.79 11.68 3.52
CA PHE A 137 6.27 12.91 4.14
C PHE A 137 4.85 13.28 3.68
N LYS A 138 4.51 13.04 2.41
CA LYS A 138 3.14 13.24 1.90
C LYS A 138 2.15 12.30 2.62
N MET A 139 2.52 11.03 2.77
CA MET A 139 1.69 10.06 3.53
C MET A 139 1.57 10.44 5.02
N LEU A 140 2.66 10.89 5.65
CA LEU A 140 2.62 11.37 7.04
C LEU A 140 1.77 12.63 7.22
N ALA A 141 1.76 13.54 6.24
CA ALA A 141 0.87 14.71 6.25
C ALA A 141 -0.61 14.31 6.12
N GLN A 142 -0.92 13.38 5.21
CA GLN A 142 -2.28 12.82 5.09
C GLN A 142 -2.74 12.12 6.37
N ALA A 143 -1.88 11.29 6.98
CA ALA A 143 -2.18 10.62 8.24
C ALA A 143 -2.33 11.59 9.42
N ALA A 144 -1.57 12.69 9.46
CA ALA A 144 -1.74 13.74 10.46
C ALA A 144 -3.05 14.53 10.27
N ASN A 145 -3.52 14.72 9.03
CA ASN A 145 -4.84 15.30 8.76
C ASN A 145 -5.96 14.36 9.23
N GLN A 146 -5.80 13.04 9.11
CA GLN A 146 -6.76 12.06 9.65
C GLN A 146 -6.85 12.10 11.18
N CYS A 147 -5.79 12.48 11.90
CA CYS A 147 -5.86 12.70 13.35
C CYS A 147 -6.82 13.82 13.78
N VAL A 148 -7.22 14.71 12.86
CA VAL A 148 -8.19 15.80 13.12
C VAL A 148 -9.64 15.31 12.98
N GLY A 149 -9.86 14.09 12.50
CA GLY A 149 -11.17 13.52 12.23
C GLY A 149 -11.74 13.91 10.85
N GLN A 150 -12.74 13.17 10.40
CA GLN A 150 -13.70 13.65 9.40
C GLN A 150 -14.90 14.34 10.09
N ASP A 151 -14.88 14.45 11.41
CA ASP A 151 -16.02 14.72 12.30
C ASP A 151 -16.60 16.14 12.19
N LEU A 152 -16.09 16.97 11.27
CA LEU A 152 -16.75 18.19 10.77
C LEU A 152 -17.75 17.91 9.63
N PHE A 153 -17.81 16.68 9.13
CA PHE A 153 -18.67 16.24 8.02
C PHE A 153 -19.66 15.13 8.43
N ASP A 154 -19.61 14.63 9.67
CA ASP A 154 -20.51 13.56 10.17
C ASP A 154 -21.27 13.98 11.45
N THR A 155 -21.65 15.26 11.50
CA THR A 155 -22.67 15.78 12.42
C THR A 155 -23.62 16.73 11.68
N GLY A 156 -24.36 16.18 10.71
CA GLY A 156 -25.74 16.62 10.53
C GLY A 156 -26.58 15.74 11.45
N ASP A 157 -27.25 16.32 12.45
CA ASP A 157 -28.07 15.56 13.40
C ASP A 157 -29.09 14.69 12.65
N THR A 158 -28.93 13.38 12.70
CA THR A 158 -29.93 12.43 12.21
C THR A 158 -31.06 12.31 13.22
N GLU A 159 -31.90 13.34 13.26
CA GLU A 159 -33.13 13.35 14.06
C GLU A 159 -34.08 12.27 13.54
N VAL A 160 -34.16 11.15 14.25
CA VAL A 160 -35.18 10.13 14.02
C VAL A 160 -36.53 10.68 14.47
N ARG A 161 -37.28 11.25 13.52
CA ARG A 161 -38.67 11.68 13.74
C ARG A 161 -39.58 10.47 13.63
N GLU A 162 -40.04 9.98 14.78
CA GLU A 162 -41.09 8.98 14.86
C GLU A 162 -42.45 9.66 14.67
N GLU A 163 -42.96 9.64 13.44
CA GLU A 163 -44.30 10.13 13.12
C GLU A 163 -45.32 9.04 13.44
N VAL A 164 -45.88 9.09 14.66
CA VAL A 164 -46.90 8.15 15.13
C VAL A 164 -48.24 8.48 14.47
N ASP A 165 -48.68 7.65 13.54
CA ASP A 165 -50.01 7.76 12.94
C ASP A 165 -51.11 7.46 13.97
N LEU A 166 -51.85 8.49 14.36
CA LEU A 166 -52.98 8.41 15.31
C LEU A 166 -54.21 7.67 14.74
N PHE A 167 -54.18 7.27 13.46
CA PHE A 167 -55.20 6.45 12.82
C PHE A 167 -54.70 5.04 12.46
N ALA A 168 -53.48 4.68 12.85
CA ALA A 168 -53.03 3.29 12.77
C ALA A 168 -53.94 2.42 13.66
N PRO A 169 -54.47 1.29 13.17
CA PRO A 169 -55.27 0.39 14.00
C PRO A 169 -54.42 -0.20 15.13
N ASP A 170 -54.96 -0.21 16.35
CA ASP A 170 -54.31 -0.78 17.56
C ASP A 170 -54.00 -2.30 17.44
N GLU A 171 -54.55 -2.97 16.43
CA GLU A 171 -54.35 -4.40 16.16
C GLU A 171 -52.97 -4.66 15.55
N ASN A 172 -52.04 -5.11 16.37
CA ASN A 172 -50.70 -5.53 15.92
C ASN A 172 -50.79 -6.72 14.93
N PRO A 173 -50.40 -6.56 13.65
CA PRO A 173 -50.55 -7.59 12.62
C PRO A 173 -49.61 -8.80 12.81
N ALA A 174 -48.66 -8.74 13.75
CA ALA A 174 -47.86 -9.90 14.16
C ALA A 174 -48.61 -10.84 15.13
N VAL A 175 -49.79 -10.46 15.64
CA VAL A 175 -50.63 -11.31 16.49
C VAL A 175 -51.45 -12.25 15.61
N ILE A 176 -50.91 -13.45 15.38
CA ILE A 176 -51.65 -14.53 14.73
C ILE A 176 -52.74 -15.00 15.70
N THR A 177 -54.01 -14.84 15.34
CA THR A 177 -55.12 -15.39 16.12
C THR A 177 -55.03 -16.91 16.15
N GLY A 178 -55.21 -17.50 17.33
CA GLY A 178 -55.07 -18.94 17.52
C GLY A 178 -56.01 -19.71 16.60
N VAL A 179 -55.48 -20.72 15.89
CA VAL A 179 -56.27 -21.59 15.02
C VAL A 179 -57.42 -22.18 15.84
N PRO A 180 -58.69 -21.96 15.45
CA PRO A 180 -59.81 -22.48 16.21
C PRO A 180 -59.79 -24.01 16.21
N ASP A 181 -59.90 -24.59 17.41
CA ASP A 181 -59.91 -26.04 17.66
C ASP A 181 -61.25 -26.65 17.18
N TRP A 182 -61.41 -26.73 15.86
CA TRP A 182 -62.47 -27.51 15.25
C TRP A 182 -62.10 -28.98 15.32
N PRO A 183 -62.95 -29.87 15.88
CA PRO A 183 -62.65 -31.29 15.92
C PRO A 183 -62.61 -31.85 14.49
N VAL A 184 -61.39 -32.10 14.00
CA VAL A 184 -61.16 -32.67 12.67
C VAL A 184 -61.84 -34.05 12.62
N PRO A 185 -62.82 -34.29 11.74
CA PRO A 185 -63.51 -35.57 11.70
C PRO A 185 -62.53 -36.69 11.33
N TYR A 186 -62.32 -37.64 12.25
CA TYR A 186 -61.47 -38.79 11.98
C TYR A 186 -62.18 -39.72 10.99
N ILE A 187 -61.71 -39.70 9.74
CA ILE A 187 -62.10 -40.67 8.72
C ILE A 187 -61.15 -41.86 8.86
N PRO A 188 -61.60 -43.03 9.34
CA PRO A 188 -60.77 -44.22 9.37
C PRO A 188 -60.39 -44.63 7.94
N PRO A 189 -59.19 -45.19 7.72
CA PRO A 189 -58.82 -45.70 6.40
C PRO A 189 -59.80 -46.81 5.97
N PRO A 190 -60.05 -46.97 4.65
CA PRO A 190 -60.93 -48.03 4.17
C PRO A 190 -60.40 -49.38 4.63
N VAL A 191 -61.29 -50.20 5.20
CA VAL A 191 -60.98 -51.58 5.56
C VAL A 191 -60.74 -52.39 4.28
N SER A 192 -59.47 -52.57 3.92
CA SER A 192 -59.05 -53.58 2.94
C SER A 192 -59.50 -54.94 3.45
N GLY A 193 -60.60 -55.45 2.89
CA GLY A 193 -61.21 -56.70 3.32
C GLY A 193 -60.25 -57.89 3.22
N VAL A 194 -60.18 -58.68 4.27
CA VAL A 194 -59.46 -59.95 4.29
C VAL A 194 -60.30 -61.05 3.66
N SER A 195 -59.93 -61.52 2.47
CA SER A 195 -60.04 -62.91 1.95
C SER A 195 -59.52 -62.97 0.51
#